data_AF-A0A9Q2EHS3-F1
#
_entry.id   AF-A0A9Q2EHS3-F1
#
_cell.length_a   1.000
_cell.length_b   1.000
_cell.length_c   1.000
_cell.angle_alpha   90.00
_cell.angle_beta   90.00
_cell.angle_gamma   90.00
#
_symmetry.space_group_name_H-M   'P 1'
#
loop_
_entity.id
_entity.type
_entity.pdbx_description
1 polymer ?
#
loop_
_entity_poly.entity_id
_entity_poly.type
_entity_poly.pdbx_seq_one_letter_code
_entity_poly.pdbx_strand_id
1 'polypeptide(L)'
;MIALNDFNHLPEKEALALLTPCVALPGWAEALVYGRPYPSRSELTIAVQALMLRWDEAALTQALNAHPRIGEKPAGSAAEAALSRQEQGAVNDRDAALAQALREGNARYEARFGRVFLIRAKGRSGEEILQALRARLENSDVQEVQAALEQLREITLLRLEGVISE
;
A
#
# COMPACT_ATOMS: atom_id res chain seq x y z
N MET A 1 17.28 -3.06 -1.57
CA MET A 1 17.04 -4.38 -0.98
C MET A 1 18.21 -4.77 -0.10
N ILE A 2 17.96 -5.50 0.99
CA ILE A 2 18.96 -6.16 1.84
C ILE A 2 18.66 -7.66 1.94
N ALA A 3 19.66 -8.50 2.21
CA ALA A 3 19.45 -9.93 2.40
C ALA A 3 18.64 -10.22 3.67
N LEU A 4 17.89 -11.33 3.69
CA LEU A 4 17.11 -11.72 4.88
C LEU A 4 18.02 -11.89 6.10
N ASN A 5 19.20 -12.47 5.89
CA ASN A 5 20.19 -12.64 6.96
C ASN A 5 20.61 -11.30 7.56
N ASP A 6 20.85 -10.29 6.73
CA ASP A 6 21.20 -8.95 7.22
C ASP A 6 20.02 -8.33 7.97
N PHE A 7 18.81 -8.46 7.43
CA PHE A 7 17.59 -8.00 8.11
C PHE A 7 17.43 -8.63 9.49
N ASN A 8 17.73 -9.93 9.65
CA ASN A 8 17.66 -10.63 10.93
C ASN A 8 18.61 -10.06 11.99
N HIS A 9 19.73 -9.46 11.58
CA HIS A 9 20.78 -8.97 12.48
C HIS A 9 20.82 -7.44 12.64
N LEU A 10 20.01 -6.70 11.87
CA LEU A 10 19.96 -5.24 12.00
C LEU A 10 19.53 -4.77 13.39
N PRO A 11 20.10 -3.67 13.90
CA PRO A 11 19.56 -2.96 15.06
C PRO A 11 18.06 -2.67 14.86
N GLU A 12 17.28 -2.77 15.93
CA GLU A 12 15.82 -2.61 15.89
C GLU A 12 15.38 -1.33 15.16
N LYS A 13 16.01 -0.20 15.48
CA LYS A 13 15.72 1.09 14.85
C LYS A 13 15.93 1.07 13.34
N GLU A 14 16.98 0.42 12.86
CA GLU A 14 17.29 0.33 11.43
C GLU A 14 16.32 -0.63 10.72
N ALA A 15 15.98 -1.75 11.35
CA ALA A 15 14.98 -2.68 10.83
C ALA A 15 13.59 -2.04 10.73
N LEU A 16 13.17 -1.26 11.74
CA LEU A 16 11.92 -0.50 11.70
C LEU A 16 11.91 0.55 10.58
N ALA A 17 13.03 1.26 10.39
CA ALA A 17 13.14 2.27 9.34
C ALA A 17 13.03 1.67 7.93
N LEU A 18 13.46 0.42 7.74
CA LEU A 18 13.28 -0.29 6.46
C LEU A 18 11.83 -0.67 6.17
N LEU A 19 11.04 -0.99 7.20
CA LEU A 19 9.67 -1.45 7.04
C LEU A 19 8.64 -0.32 7.05
N THR A 20 8.95 0.81 7.66
CA THR A 20 8.05 1.97 7.79
C THR A 20 7.47 2.42 6.44
N PRO A 21 8.25 2.47 5.33
CA PRO A 21 7.70 2.86 4.03
C PRO A 21 6.73 1.84 3.41
N CYS A 22 6.71 0.60 3.89
CA CYS A 22 5.84 -0.45 3.36
C CYS A 22 4.36 -0.18 3.68
N VAL A 23 4.06 0.25 4.92
CA VAL A 23 2.69 0.59 5.36
C VAL A 23 2.75 1.47 6.60
N ALA A 24 1.86 2.46 6.69
CA ALA A 24 1.76 3.38 7.82
C ALA A 24 1.03 2.76 9.03
N LEU A 25 1.47 1.56 9.43
CA LEU A 25 0.98 0.82 10.60
C LEU A 25 2.18 0.44 11.48
N PRO A 26 2.58 1.29 12.44
CA PRO A 26 3.77 1.06 13.27
C PRO A 26 3.76 -0.30 13.97
N GLY A 27 2.62 -0.69 14.53
CA GLY A 27 2.47 -1.98 15.21
C GLY A 27 2.70 -3.20 14.30
N TRP A 28 2.48 -3.08 12.98
CA TRP A 28 2.81 -4.14 12.03
C TRP A 28 4.33 -4.26 11.84
N ALA A 29 5.01 -3.13 11.65
CA ALA A 29 6.46 -3.10 11.50
C ALA A 29 7.18 -3.58 12.78
N GLU A 30 6.74 -3.13 13.94
CA GLU A 30 7.22 -3.58 15.25
C GLU A 30 7.05 -5.08 15.44
N ALA A 31 5.85 -5.62 15.18
CA ALA A 31 5.61 -7.05 15.30
C ALA A 31 6.53 -7.86 14.38
N LEU A 32 6.80 -7.38 13.17
CA LEU A 32 7.69 -8.06 12.24
C LEU A 32 9.16 -7.98 12.68
N VAL A 33 9.60 -6.85 13.23
CA VAL A 33 10.97 -6.66 13.75
C VAL A 33 11.21 -7.50 15.01
N TYR A 34 10.23 -7.59 15.91
CA TYR A 34 10.31 -8.42 17.12
C TYR A 34 10.14 -9.92 16.85
N GLY A 35 9.58 -10.30 15.70
CA GLY A 35 9.49 -11.70 15.27
C GLY A 35 10.78 -12.27 14.68
N ARG A 36 11.84 -11.47 14.52
CA ARG A 36 13.15 -11.93 14.03
C ARG A 36 13.82 -12.86 15.06
N PRO A 37 14.69 -13.80 14.63
CA PRO A 37 15.09 -14.05 13.24
C PRO A 37 14.09 -14.94 12.47
N TYR A 38 13.92 -14.66 11.18
CA TYR A 38 13.18 -15.52 10.26
C TYR A 38 14.14 -16.47 9.55
N PRO A 39 13.90 -17.79 9.57
CA PRO A 39 14.85 -18.77 9.02
C PRO A 39 14.81 -18.87 7.49
N SER A 40 13.77 -18.34 6.83
CA SER A 40 13.68 -18.28 5.37
C SER A 40 12.74 -17.17 4.91
N ARG A 41 12.80 -16.84 3.61
CA ARG A 41 11.88 -15.88 2.98
C ARG A 41 10.42 -16.33 3.07
N SER A 42 10.19 -17.64 2.99
CA SER A 42 8.86 -18.25 3.14
C SER A 42 8.30 -18.03 4.54
N GLU A 43 9.11 -18.24 5.59
CA GLU A 43 8.70 -18.02 6.98
C GLU A 43 8.44 -16.53 7.29
N LEU A 44 9.27 -15.63 6.74
CA LEU A 44 8.99 -14.19 6.78
C LEU A 44 7.64 -13.87 6.11
N THR A 45 7.38 -14.44 4.94
CA THR A 45 6.14 -14.21 4.19
C THR A 45 4.91 -14.70 4.95
N ILE A 46 4.98 -15.88 5.58
CA ILE A 46 3.92 -16.42 6.43
C ILE A 46 3.63 -15.47 7.61
N ALA A 47 4.67 -15.00 8.31
CA ALA A 47 4.52 -14.07 9.42
C ALA A 47 3.88 -12.74 8.98
N VAL A 48 4.33 -12.19 7.84
CA VAL A 48 3.77 -10.97 7.25
C VAL A 48 2.28 -11.13 6.95
N GLN A 49 1.90 -12.20 6.25
CA GLN A 49 0.51 -12.48 5.90
C GLN A 49 -0.36 -12.67 7.13
N ALA A 50 0.11 -13.41 8.13
CA ALA A 50 -0.62 -13.62 9.39
C ALA A 50 -0.91 -12.30 10.13
N LEU A 51 0.07 -11.38 10.18
CA LEU A 51 -0.13 -10.05 10.78
C LEU A 51 -1.13 -9.20 9.99
N MET A 52 -1.09 -9.26 8.66
CA MET A 52 -1.98 -8.52 7.77
C MET A 52 -3.44 -9.00 7.81
N LEU A 53 -3.68 -10.28 8.08
CA LEU A 53 -5.03 -10.83 8.21
C LEU A 53 -5.80 -10.24 9.40
N ARG A 54 -5.10 -9.66 10.37
CA ARG A 54 -5.69 -9.01 11.56
C ARG A 54 -6.14 -7.57 11.31
N TRP A 55 -5.82 -6.99 10.16
CA TRP A 55 -6.19 -5.61 9.86
C TRP A 55 -7.70 -5.47 9.66
N ASP A 56 -8.24 -4.45 10.32
CA ASP A 56 -9.64 -4.05 10.28
C ASP A 56 -9.78 -2.64 9.68
N GLU A 57 -10.99 -2.08 9.76
CA GLU A 57 -11.27 -0.74 9.24
C GLU A 57 -10.46 0.36 9.94
N ALA A 58 -10.12 0.20 11.23
CA ALA A 58 -9.30 1.17 11.94
C ALA A 58 -7.85 1.15 11.41
N ALA A 59 -7.28 -0.03 11.19
CA ALA A 59 -5.99 -0.19 10.54
C ALA A 59 -6.01 0.39 9.11
N LEU A 60 -7.07 0.15 8.35
CA LEU A 60 -7.24 0.75 7.02
C LEU A 60 -7.20 2.27 7.10
N THR A 61 -8.03 2.89 7.94
CA THR A 61 -8.07 4.36 8.11
C THR A 61 -6.70 4.92 8.52
N GLN A 62 -6.01 4.26 9.46
CA GLN A 62 -4.68 4.70 9.87
C GLN A 62 -3.67 4.64 8.71
N ALA A 63 -3.65 3.52 7.97
CA ALA A 63 -2.73 3.34 6.85
C ALA A 63 -2.95 4.41 5.77
N LEU A 64 -4.21 4.70 5.45
CA LEU A 64 -4.59 5.64 4.39
C LEU A 64 -4.13 7.08 4.63
N ASN A 65 -3.80 7.48 5.86
CA ASN A 65 -3.24 8.81 6.14
C ASN A 65 -1.93 9.09 5.39
N ALA A 66 -1.21 8.05 4.97
CA ALA A 66 0.03 8.16 4.21
C ALA A 66 -0.15 7.91 2.70
N HIS A 67 -1.37 7.65 2.22
CA HIS A 67 -1.63 7.32 0.81
C HIS A 67 -2.10 8.55 0.01
N PRO A 68 -1.34 8.97 -1.02
CA PRO A 68 -1.82 9.97 -1.96
C PRO A 68 -2.91 9.39 -2.87
N ARG A 69 -3.74 10.26 -3.43
CA ARG A 69 -4.77 9.88 -4.40
C ARG A 69 -4.15 9.35 -5.69
N ILE A 70 -4.87 8.47 -6.38
CA ILE A 70 -4.49 8.09 -7.75
C ILE A 70 -4.61 9.30 -8.68
N GLY A 71 -3.56 9.54 -9.47
CA GLY A 71 -3.44 10.71 -10.35
C GLY A 71 -2.77 11.92 -9.68
N GLU A 72 -2.55 11.88 -8.37
CA GLU A 72 -1.78 12.87 -7.62
C GLU A 72 -0.41 12.29 -7.26
N LYS A 73 0.63 12.66 -8.01
CA LYS A 73 2.00 12.22 -7.72
C LYS A 73 2.59 13.09 -6.61
N PRO A 74 2.89 12.54 -5.42
CA PRO A 74 3.40 13.34 -4.31
C PRO A 74 4.78 13.92 -4.65
N ALA A 75 5.00 15.17 -4.24
CA ALA A 75 6.30 15.83 -4.33
C ALA A 75 7.25 15.37 -3.20
N GLY A 76 8.55 15.66 -3.33
CA GLY A 76 9.55 15.40 -2.29
C GLY A 76 10.27 14.04 -2.38
N SER A 77 11.25 13.86 -1.49
CA SER A 77 12.21 12.75 -1.49
C SER A 77 11.93 11.67 -0.44
N ALA A 78 10.81 11.75 0.29
CA ALA A 78 10.40 10.71 1.22
C ALA A 78 10.23 9.36 0.49
N ALA A 79 10.58 8.26 1.16
CA ALA A 79 10.57 6.92 0.56
C ALA A 79 9.16 6.52 0.10
N GLU A 80 8.14 6.84 0.89
CA GLU A 80 6.72 6.59 0.59
C GLU A 80 6.28 7.36 -0.66
N ALA A 81 6.74 8.61 -0.81
CA ALA A 81 6.45 9.43 -1.98
C ALA A 81 7.13 8.86 -3.23
N ALA A 82 8.37 8.38 -3.11
CA ALA A 82 9.08 7.72 -4.21
C ALA A 82 8.40 6.41 -4.64
N LEU A 83 8.01 5.57 -3.68
CA LEU A 83 7.26 4.33 -3.94
C LEU A 83 5.93 4.61 -4.64
N SER A 84 5.16 5.59 -4.16
CA SER A 84 3.89 5.96 -4.79
C SER A 84 4.05 6.41 -6.24
N ARG A 85 5.07 7.23 -6.55
CA ARG A 85 5.36 7.64 -7.92
C ARG A 85 5.72 6.46 -8.82
N GLN A 86 6.50 5.51 -8.32
CA GLN A 86 6.87 4.30 -9.05
C GLN A 86 5.64 3.41 -9.31
N GLU A 87 4.81 3.22 -8.29
CA GLU A 87 3.58 2.41 -8.36
C GLU A 87 2.58 2.98 -9.37
N GLN A 88 2.45 4.30 -9.43
CA GLN A 88 1.58 4.99 -10.38
C GLN A 88 2.24 5.26 -11.75
N GLY A 89 3.38 4.64 -12.06
CA GLY A 89 4.16 4.94 -13.27
C GLY A 89 3.42 4.65 -14.59
N ALA A 90 2.45 3.75 -14.58
CA ALA A 90 1.62 3.39 -15.75
C ALA A 90 0.35 4.26 -15.90
N VAL A 91 0.08 5.17 -14.96
CA VAL A 91 -1.04 6.12 -15.07
C VAL A 91 -0.62 7.26 -15.99
N ASN A 92 -1.25 7.33 -17.17
CA ASN A 92 -1.00 8.36 -18.16
C ASN A 92 -1.62 9.70 -17.74
N ASP A 93 -0.84 10.52 -17.03
CA ASP A 93 -1.23 11.84 -16.56
C ASP A 93 -1.32 12.91 -17.68
N ARG A 94 -0.90 12.58 -18.91
CA ARG A 94 -1.01 13.47 -20.07
C ARG A 94 -2.35 13.37 -20.78
N ASP A 95 -3.11 12.30 -20.53
CA ASP A 95 -4.49 12.21 -21.01
C ASP A 95 -5.39 13.04 -20.09
N ALA A 96 -5.77 14.23 -20.57
CA ALA A 96 -6.59 15.17 -19.83
C ALA A 96 -7.98 14.61 -19.47
N ALA A 97 -8.57 13.77 -20.33
CA ALA A 97 -9.88 13.18 -20.09
C ALA A 97 -9.80 12.10 -19.00
N LEU A 98 -8.78 11.25 -19.07
CA LEU A 98 -8.52 10.24 -18.03
C LEU A 98 -8.19 10.90 -16.69
N ALA A 99 -7.32 11.91 -16.67
CA ALA A 99 -6.97 12.64 -15.45
C ALA A 99 -8.18 13.32 -14.81
N GLN A 100 -9.06 13.92 -15.62
CA GLN A 100 -10.33 14.49 -15.14
C GLN A 100 -11.23 13.40 -14.54
N ALA A 101 -11.41 12.28 -15.25
CA ALA A 101 -12.26 11.19 -14.79
C ALA A 101 -11.77 10.53 -13.49
N LEU A 102 -10.45 10.38 -13.32
CA LEU A 102 -9.85 9.91 -12.07
C LEU A 102 -10.07 10.92 -10.93
N ARG A 103 -9.92 12.23 -11.18
CA ARG A 103 -10.16 13.27 -10.17
C ARG A 103 -11.60 13.27 -9.68
N GLU A 104 -12.56 13.24 -10.60
CA GLU A 104 -13.99 13.15 -10.28
C GLU A 104 -14.34 11.84 -9.58
N GLY A 105 -13.74 10.73 -10.02
CA GLY A 105 -13.88 9.43 -9.39
C GLY A 105 -13.42 9.43 -7.93
N ASN A 106 -12.21 9.93 -7.65
CA ASN A 106 -11.69 10.05 -6.29
C ASN A 106 -12.62 10.91 -5.42
N ALA A 107 -13.07 12.06 -5.91
CA ALA A 107 -13.97 12.95 -5.17
C ALA A 107 -15.31 12.26 -4.83
N ARG A 108 -15.89 11.51 -5.77
CA ARG A 108 -17.11 10.72 -5.53
C ARG A 108 -16.89 9.61 -4.51
N TYR A 109 -15.74 8.94 -4.59
CA TYR A 109 -15.39 7.85 -3.67
C TYR A 109 -15.21 8.37 -2.25
N GLU A 110 -14.49 9.48 -2.07
CA GLU A 110 -14.33 10.13 -0.77
C GLU A 110 -15.67 10.62 -0.20
N ALA A 111 -16.55 11.18 -1.03
CA ALA A 111 -17.88 11.57 -0.59
C ALA A 111 -18.76 10.38 -0.15
N ARG A 112 -18.61 9.20 -0.77
CA ARG A 112 -19.39 8.00 -0.44
C ARG A 112 -18.86 7.25 0.78
N PHE A 113 -17.54 7.11 0.89
CA PHE A 113 -16.89 6.21 1.86
C PHE A 113 -16.04 6.93 2.92
N GLY A 114 -15.85 8.24 2.81
CA GLY A 114 -15.12 9.04 3.80
C GLY A 114 -13.61 8.77 3.86
N ARG A 115 -13.03 8.18 2.81
CA ARG A 115 -11.60 7.81 2.73
C ARG A 115 -11.09 7.88 1.29
N VAL A 116 -9.79 7.99 1.10
CA VAL A 116 -9.17 7.96 -0.25
C VAL A 116 -9.38 6.59 -0.92
N PHE A 117 -9.48 6.60 -2.24
CA PHE A 117 -9.55 5.36 -3.02
C PHE A 117 -8.17 4.68 -3.07
N LEU A 118 -8.10 3.46 -2.53
CA LEU A 118 -6.86 2.68 -2.49
C LEU A 118 -6.90 1.52 -3.48
N ILE A 119 -5.87 1.42 -4.32
CA ILE A 119 -5.67 0.29 -5.25
C ILE A 119 -4.18 0.05 -5.46
N ARG A 120 -3.76 -1.22 -5.65
CA ARG A 120 -2.39 -1.54 -6.04
C ARG A 120 -2.14 -1.04 -7.46
N ALA A 121 -1.49 0.11 -7.61
CA ALA A 121 -1.33 0.75 -8.92
C ALA A 121 -0.28 0.08 -9.81
N LYS A 122 0.75 -0.55 -9.22
CA LYS A 122 1.87 -1.15 -9.97
C LYS A 122 1.35 -2.13 -11.02
N GLY A 123 1.64 -1.85 -12.29
CA GLY A 123 1.26 -2.70 -13.42
C GLY A 123 -0.18 -2.55 -13.92
N ARG A 124 -0.97 -1.60 -13.38
CA ARG A 124 -2.31 -1.27 -13.89
C ARG A 124 -2.28 0.03 -14.69
N SER A 125 -3.01 0.08 -15.79
CA SER A 125 -3.23 1.33 -16.54
C SER A 125 -4.17 2.26 -15.77
N GLY A 126 -4.21 3.54 -16.14
CA GLY A 126 -5.15 4.48 -15.53
C GLY A 126 -6.62 4.13 -15.83
N GLU A 127 -6.88 3.54 -17.00
CA GLU A 127 -8.21 3.06 -17.41
C GLU A 127 -8.67 1.87 -16.58
N GLU A 128 -7.79 0.90 -16.33
CA GLU A 128 -8.07 -0.24 -15.44
C GLU A 128 -8.37 0.24 -14.02
N ILE A 129 -7.61 1.22 -13.53
CA ILE A 129 -7.84 1.83 -12.22
C ILE A 129 -9.18 2.58 -12.19
N LEU A 130 -9.50 3.36 -13.23
CA LEU A 130 -10.76 4.08 -13.32
C LEU A 130 -11.96 3.11 -13.38
N GLN A 131 -11.83 2.00 -14.09
CA GLN A 131 -12.85 0.95 -14.14
C GLN A 131 -13.05 0.32 -12.76
N ALA A 132 -11.96 -0.04 -12.07
CA ALA A 132 -12.03 -0.58 -10.72
C ALA A 132 -12.65 0.42 -9.72
N LEU A 133 -12.31 1.70 -9.83
CA LEU A 133 -12.91 2.78 -9.04
C LEU A 133 -14.42 2.84 -9.26
N ARG A 134 -14.86 2.84 -10.52
CA ARG A 134 -16.29 2.90 -10.86
C ARG A 134 -17.06 1.69 -10.34
N ALA A 135 -16.50 0.48 -10.48
CA ALA A 135 -17.12 -0.73 -9.96
C ALA A 135 -17.22 -0.69 -8.41
N ARG A 136 -16.15 -0.25 -7.74
CA ARG A 136 -16.11 -0.17 -6.26
C ARG A 136 -17.01 0.91 -5.67
N LEU A 137 -17.39 1.92 -6.44
CA LEU A 137 -18.44 2.87 -6.02
C LEU A 137 -19.82 2.22 -5.84
N GLU A 138 -20.05 1.03 -6.40
CA GLU A 138 -21.29 0.28 -6.27
C GLU A 138 -21.29 -0.69 -5.08
N ASN A 139 -20.16 -0.81 -4.38
CA ASN A 139 -20.03 -1.67 -3.21
C ASN A 139 -20.86 -1.15 -2.02
N SER A 140 -21.32 -2.07 -1.18
CA SER A 140 -21.68 -1.75 0.21
C SER A 140 -20.44 -1.35 1.02
N ASP A 141 -20.63 -0.66 2.14
CA ASP A 141 -19.51 -0.22 2.99
C ASP A 141 -18.65 -1.40 3.47
N VAL A 142 -19.29 -2.51 3.84
CA VAL A 142 -18.60 -3.74 4.27
C VAL A 142 -17.76 -4.33 3.13
N GLN A 143 -18.33 -4.44 1.93
CA GLN A 143 -17.60 -4.94 0.77
C GLN A 143 -16.40 -4.05 0.43
N GLU A 144 -16.57 -2.73 0.53
CA GLU A 144 -15.53 -1.79 0.18
C GLU A 144 -14.37 -1.81 1.19
N VAL A 145 -14.67 -1.92 2.49
CA VAL A 145 -13.62 -2.10 3.51
C VAL A 145 -12.79 -3.36 3.23
N GLN A 146 -13.43 -4.48 2.88
CA GLN A 146 -12.72 -5.71 2.55
C GLN A 146 -11.85 -5.57 1.29
N ALA A 147 -12.41 -4.97 0.23
CA ALA A 147 -11.69 -4.73 -1.01
C ALA A 147 -10.48 -3.80 -0.80
N ALA A 148 -10.64 -2.72 -0.03
CA ALA A 148 -9.56 -1.79 0.28
C ALA A 148 -8.47 -2.45 1.15
N LEU A 149 -8.84 -3.27 2.13
CA LEU A 149 -7.87 -4.04 2.93
C LEU A 149 -7.08 -5.02 2.06
N GLU A 150 -7.71 -5.72 1.12
CA GLU A 150 -7.01 -6.59 0.18
C GLU A 150 -5.99 -5.82 -0.67
N GLN A 151 -6.38 -4.65 -1.20
CA GLN A 151 -5.44 -3.79 -1.93
C GLN A 151 -4.30 -3.28 -1.05
N LEU A 152 -4.55 -2.96 0.22
CA LEU A 152 -3.50 -2.55 1.16
C LEU A 152 -2.49 -3.68 1.40
N ARG A 153 -2.97 -4.92 1.53
CA ARG A 153 -2.10 -6.11 1.68
C ARG A 153 -1.24 -6.33 0.44
N GLU A 154 -1.82 -6.26 -0.76
CA GLU A 154 -1.06 -6.35 -2.02
C GLU A 154 0.05 -5.30 -2.11
N ILE A 155 -0.26 -4.03 -1.80
CA ILE A 155 0.73 -2.93 -1.84
C ILE A 155 1.85 -3.18 -0.84
N THR A 156 1.50 -3.55 0.39
CA THR A 156 2.48 -3.75 1.46
C THR A 156 3.43 -4.90 1.12
N LEU A 157 2.91 -6.01 0.58
CA LEU A 157 3.72 -7.14 0.13
C LEU A 157 4.69 -6.74 -0.99
N LEU A 158 4.19 -6.05 -2.03
CA LEU A 158 5.02 -5.58 -3.15
C LEU A 158 6.13 -4.63 -2.70
N ARG A 159 5.84 -3.76 -1.73
CA ARG A 159 6.85 -2.87 -1.14
C ARG A 159 7.88 -3.67 -0.35
N LEU A 160 7.45 -4.64 0.46
CA LEU A 160 8.34 -5.49 1.26
C LEU A 160 9.28 -6.34 0.38
N GLU A 161 8.78 -6.86 -0.75
CA GLU A 161 9.58 -7.54 -1.77
C GLU A 161 10.67 -6.63 -2.37
N GLY A 162 10.44 -5.32 -2.43
CA GLY A 162 11.43 -4.32 -2.83
C GLY A 162 12.44 -3.93 -1.74
N VAL A 163 12.27 -4.40 -0.50
CA VAL A 163 13.11 -4.05 0.66
C VAL A 163 13.98 -5.21 1.12
N ILE A 164 13.44 -6.41 1.20
CA ILE A 164 14.14 -7.60 1.71
C ILE A 164 14.17 -8.67 0.61
N SER A 165 15.36 -9.13 0.24
CA SER A 165 15.57 -10.26 -0.67
C SER A 165 15.65 -11.59 0.10
N GLU A 166 15.99 -12.67 -0.61
CA GLU A 166 16.50 -13.90 0.03
C GLU A 166 17.66 -13.60 1.01
#